data_AF-A0A973CH89-F1
#
_entry.id   AF-A0A973CH89-F1
#
_cell.length_a   1.000
_cell.length_b   1.000
_cell.length_c   1.000
_cell.angle_alpha   90.00
_cell.angle_beta   90.00
_cell.angle_gamma   90.00
#
_symmetry.space_group_name_H-M   'P 1'
#
loop_
_entity.id
_entity.type
_entity.pdbx_description
1 polymer ?
#
loop_
_entity_poly.entity_id
_entity_poly.type
_entity_poly.pdbx_seq_one_letter_code
_entity_poly.pdbx_strand_id
1 'polypeptide(L)'
;MNKTDAKKIAETITYEQLTKMFDTAKDKITDWTVVSNVNKSISKGTAWNVLYKGLDIKILTFPVAVKNMVWEFGDYLDEELKISKNITSKQQVRITHQKPIFYKRGN
;
A
#
# COMPACT_ATOMS: atom_id res chain seq x y z
N MET A 1 -1.16 2.03 -5.99
CA MET A 1 -0.09 2.38 -5.02
C MET A 1 0.51 1.10 -4.45
N ASN A 2 1.76 1.11 -3.95
CA ASN A 2 2.35 -0.09 -3.33
C ASN A 2 1.94 -0.23 -1.83
N LYS A 3 2.09 -1.45 -1.29
CA LYS A 3 1.70 -1.78 0.10
C LYS A 3 2.51 -1.04 1.17
N THR A 4 3.78 -0.73 0.87
CA THR A 4 4.70 -0.07 1.82
C THR A 4 4.36 1.40 1.99
N ASP A 5 4.10 2.09 0.89
CA ASP A 5 3.69 3.49 0.87
C ASP A 5 2.32 3.63 1.51
N ALA A 6 1.42 2.67 1.23
CA ALA A 6 0.11 2.61 1.89
C ALA A 6 0.21 2.59 3.42
N LYS A 7 1.16 1.80 3.95
CA LYS A 7 1.36 1.69 5.40
C LYS A 7 1.80 3.03 5.99
N LYS A 8 2.79 3.67 5.36
CA LYS A 8 3.33 4.95 5.82
C LYS A 8 2.27 6.06 5.77
N ILE A 9 1.48 6.12 4.70
CA ILE A 9 0.39 7.12 4.59
C ILE A 9 -0.71 6.84 5.61
N ALA A 10 -1.04 5.57 5.85
CA ALA A 10 -2.07 5.20 6.83
C ALA A 10 -1.75 5.62 8.27
N GLU A 11 -0.47 5.85 8.60
CA GLU A 11 -0.03 6.33 9.92
C GLU A 11 -0.27 7.85 10.11
N THR A 12 -0.39 8.62 9.02
CA THR A 12 -0.46 10.09 9.07
C THR A 12 -1.73 10.68 8.45
N ILE A 13 -2.50 9.89 7.71
CA ILE A 13 -3.70 10.35 7.00
C ILE A 13 -4.82 10.76 7.96
N THR A 14 -5.52 11.84 7.63
CA THR A 14 -6.72 12.28 8.37
C THR A 14 -8.00 11.68 7.80
N TYR A 15 -9.08 11.69 8.60
CA TYR A 15 -10.39 11.21 8.16
C TYR A 15 -10.92 11.98 6.94
N GLU A 16 -10.72 13.30 6.92
CA GLU A 16 -11.14 14.15 5.80
C GLU A 16 -10.42 13.79 4.50
N GLN A 17 -9.09 13.57 4.58
CA GLN A 17 -8.28 13.15 3.43
C GLN A 17 -8.71 11.77 2.92
N LEU A 18 -8.99 10.84 3.83
CA LEU A 18 -9.47 9.51 3.50
C LEU A 18 -10.85 9.57 2.81
N THR A 19 -11.76 10.40 3.32
CA THR A 19 -13.09 10.60 2.73
C THR A 19 -12.98 11.21 1.33
N LYS A 20 -12.18 12.27 1.18
CA LYS A 20 -11.91 12.92 -0.11
C LYS A 20 -11.29 11.95 -1.12
N MET A 21 -10.40 11.05 -0.67
CA MET A 21 -9.83 9.99 -1.51
C MET A 21 -10.91 9.05 -2.02
N PHE A 22 -11.82 8.60 -1.15
CA PHE A 22 -12.96 7.78 -1.56
C PHE A 22 -13.82 8.52 -2.58
N ASP A 23 -14.24 9.75 -2.32
CA ASP A 23 -15.06 10.53 -3.26
C ASP A 23 -14.37 10.67 -4.63
N THR A 24 -13.08 11.00 -4.64
CA THR A 24 -12.29 11.09 -5.88
C THR A 24 -12.21 9.75 -6.62
N ALA A 25 -12.08 8.65 -5.88
CA ALA A 25 -12.05 7.30 -6.45
C ALA A 25 -13.41 6.94 -7.06
N LYS A 26 -14.51 7.27 -6.40
CA LYS A 26 -15.87 7.06 -6.93
C LYS A 26 -16.07 7.74 -8.29
N ASP A 27 -15.59 8.97 -8.42
CA ASP A 27 -15.77 9.77 -9.63
C ASP A 27 -14.84 9.33 -10.77
N LYS A 28 -13.63 8.87 -10.44
CA LYS A 28 -12.60 8.51 -11.44
C LYS A 28 -12.60 7.03 -11.84
N ILE A 29 -13.16 6.12 -11.03
CA ILE A 29 -13.21 4.69 -11.38
C ILE A 29 -14.33 4.46 -12.39
N THR A 30 -13.94 4.08 -13.60
CA THR A 30 -14.86 3.72 -14.68
C THR A 30 -15.20 2.22 -14.69
N ASP A 31 -14.26 1.36 -14.30
CA ASP A 31 -14.44 -0.09 -14.23
C ASP A 31 -14.26 -0.63 -12.80
N TRP A 32 -15.35 -1.10 -12.22
CA TRP A 32 -15.42 -1.67 -10.88
C TRP A 32 -15.20 -3.18 -10.84
N THR A 33 -15.14 -3.85 -12.00
CA THR A 33 -15.02 -5.31 -12.12
C THR A 33 -13.58 -5.79 -12.02
N VAL A 34 -12.61 -4.88 -12.20
CA VAL A 34 -11.17 -5.16 -12.05
C VAL A 34 -10.88 -5.76 -10.68
N VAL A 35 -9.94 -6.71 -10.67
CA VAL A 35 -9.48 -7.40 -9.45
C VAL A 35 -8.90 -6.40 -8.43
N SER A 36 -9.24 -6.58 -7.15
CA SER A 36 -8.74 -5.74 -6.05
C SER A 36 -7.23 -5.92 -5.82
N ASN A 37 -6.58 -4.86 -5.33
CA ASN A 37 -5.19 -4.89 -4.90
C ASN A 37 -5.00 -5.56 -3.54
N VAL A 38 -5.92 -5.31 -2.60
CA VAL A 38 -5.91 -5.87 -1.25
C VAL A 38 -6.23 -7.36 -1.25
N ASN A 39 -7.20 -7.79 -2.05
CA ASN A 39 -7.59 -9.20 -2.16
C ASN A 39 -7.87 -9.58 -3.62
N LYS A 40 -7.05 -10.50 -4.15
CA LYS A 40 -7.13 -10.95 -5.55
C LYS A 40 -8.35 -11.83 -5.86
N SER A 41 -9.11 -12.27 -4.85
CA SER A 41 -10.32 -13.07 -5.05
C SER A 41 -11.59 -12.24 -5.25
N ILE A 42 -11.52 -10.91 -5.13
CA ILE A 42 -12.69 -10.02 -5.23
C ILE A 42 -12.43 -8.89 -6.23
N SER A 43 -13.51 -8.31 -6.74
CA SER A 43 -13.44 -7.10 -7.55
C SER A 43 -13.22 -5.85 -6.69
N LYS A 44 -12.76 -4.78 -7.33
CA LYS A 44 -12.59 -3.46 -6.72
C LYS A 44 -13.91 -2.90 -6.20
N GLY A 45 -15.03 -3.16 -6.90
CA GLY A 45 -16.37 -2.81 -6.42
C GLY A 45 -16.76 -3.53 -5.12
N THR A 46 -16.44 -4.82 -4.99
CA THR A 46 -16.67 -5.53 -3.73
C THR A 46 -15.76 -5.00 -2.61
N ALA A 47 -14.49 -4.73 -2.92
CA ALA A 47 -13.57 -4.12 -1.96
C ALA A 47 -14.06 -2.74 -1.50
N TRP A 48 -14.59 -1.92 -2.41
CA TRP A 48 -15.23 -0.64 -2.10
C TRP A 48 -16.37 -0.80 -1.09
N ASN A 49 -17.31 -1.70 -1.35
CA ASN A 49 -18.48 -1.90 -0.48
C ASN A 49 -18.07 -2.30 0.95
N VAL A 50 -17.03 -3.11 1.10
CA VAL A 50 -16.52 -3.53 2.41
C VAL A 50 -15.79 -2.38 3.09
N LEU A 51 -14.88 -1.71 2.38
CA LEU A 51 -14.02 -0.68 2.94
C LEU A 51 -14.81 0.60 3.25
N TYR A 52 -15.63 1.09 2.32
CA TYR A 52 -16.44 2.29 2.50
C TYR A 52 -17.48 2.14 3.60
N LYS A 53 -18.08 0.94 3.77
CA LYS A 53 -18.99 0.68 4.89
C LYS A 53 -18.32 0.83 6.25
N GLY A 54 -17.00 0.59 6.33
CA GLY A 54 -16.19 0.79 7.52
C GLY A 54 -15.63 2.20 7.68
N LEU A 55 -15.99 3.16 6.81
CA LEU A 55 -15.48 4.53 6.86
C LEU A 55 -16.21 5.33 7.97
N ASP A 56 -15.75 5.18 9.21
CA ASP A 56 -16.14 6.01 10.34
C ASP A 56 -14.93 6.75 10.94
N ILE A 57 -15.15 7.74 11.80
CA ILE A 57 -14.04 8.49 12.43
C ILE A 57 -13.15 7.55 13.26
N LYS A 58 -13.73 6.48 13.81
CA LYS A 58 -13.01 5.48 14.61
C LYS A 58 -12.10 4.61 13.75
N ILE A 59 -12.26 4.56 12.44
CA ILE A 59 -11.44 3.72 11.56
C ILE A 59 -9.96 4.09 11.61
N LEU A 60 -9.65 5.35 11.92
CA LEU A 60 -8.29 5.83 12.12
C LEU A 60 -7.58 5.10 13.27
N THR A 61 -8.32 4.57 14.23
CA THR A 61 -7.76 3.75 15.33
C THR A 61 -7.35 2.34 14.90
N PHE A 62 -7.72 1.92 13.68
CA PHE A 62 -7.40 0.62 13.12
C PHE A 62 -6.43 0.75 11.94
N PRO A 63 -5.10 0.81 12.19
CA PRO A 63 -4.09 1.01 11.15
C PRO A 63 -4.17 0.00 9.99
N VAL A 64 -4.60 -1.23 10.27
CA VAL A 64 -4.74 -2.27 9.24
C VAL A 64 -5.86 -1.94 8.25
N ALA A 65 -6.99 -1.43 8.75
CA ALA A 65 -8.12 -1.05 7.91
C ALA A 65 -7.77 0.16 7.06
N VAL A 66 -7.21 1.21 7.67
CA VAL A 66 -6.75 2.42 6.96
C VAL A 66 -5.71 2.06 5.90
N LYS A 67 -4.70 1.25 6.24
CA LYS A 67 -3.73 0.76 5.26
C LYS A 67 -4.38 0.04 4.10
N ASN A 68 -5.39 -0.80 4.32
CA ASN A 68 -6.07 -1.50 3.23
C ASN A 68 -6.88 -0.53 2.36
N MET A 69 -7.56 0.45 2.96
CA MET A 69 -8.26 1.52 2.23
C MET A 69 -7.30 2.31 1.35
N VAL A 70 -6.21 2.78 1.94
CA VAL A 70 -5.19 3.55 1.23
C VAL A 70 -4.51 2.65 0.20
N TRP A 71 -4.19 1.38 0.48
CA TRP A 71 -3.58 0.50 -0.52
C TRP A 71 -4.46 0.26 -1.75
N GLU A 72 -5.78 0.10 -1.56
CA GLU A 72 -6.72 -0.12 -2.66
C GLU A 72 -6.94 1.16 -3.48
N PHE A 73 -7.17 2.30 -2.81
CA PHE A 73 -7.66 3.53 -3.45
C PHE A 73 -6.70 4.72 -3.36
N GLY A 74 -5.51 4.55 -2.81
CA GLY A 74 -4.54 5.62 -2.60
C GLY A 74 -3.93 6.20 -3.88
N ASP A 75 -4.20 5.59 -5.04
CA ASP A 75 -3.92 6.21 -6.33
C ASP A 75 -4.77 7.47 -6.55
N TYR A 76 -5.89 7.60 -5.83
CA TYR A 76 -6.79 8.75 -5.86
C TYR A 76 -6.54 9.77 -4.75
N LEU A 77 -5.47 9.60 -3.96
CA LEU A 77 -5.00 10.65 -3.04
C LEU A 77 -4.41 11.84 -3.81
N ASP A 78 -4.49 13.01 -3.18
CA ASP A 78 -3.77 14.20 -3.61
C ASP A 78 -2.26 13.91 -3.68
N GLU A 79 -1.59 14.48 -4.68
CA GLU A 79 -0.17 14.20 -4.94
C GLU A 79 0.73 14.62 -3.78
N GLU A 80 0.34 15.64 -3.02
CA GLU A 80 1.05 16.10 -1.82
C GLU A 80 1.11 15.05 -0.71
N LEU A 81 0.13 14.15 -0.65
CA LEU A 81 0.06 13.06 0.34
C LEU A 81 0.78 11.80 -0.13
N LYS A 82 1.10 11.71 -1.42
CA LYS A 82 1.83 10.58 -1.97
C LYS A 82 3.30 10.75 -1.62
N ILE A 83 3.88 9.70 -1.07
CA ILE A 83 5.31 9.65 -0.76
C ILE A 83 6.05 9.79 -2.08
N SER A 84 6.73 10.93 -2.26
CA SER A 84 7.58 11.11 -3.42
C SER A 84 8.61 9.99 -3.42
N LYS A 85 8.70 9.27 -4.55
CA LYS A 85 9.73 8.25 -4.70
C LYS A 85 11.06 8.99 -4.67
N ASN A 86 11.72 8.99 -3.52
CA ASN A 86 13.15 9.23 -3.48
C ASN A 86 13.75 8.18 -4.42
N ILE A 87 14.25 8.63 -5.56
CA ILE A 87 14.95 7.80 -6.53
C ILE A 87 16.25 7.42 -5.83
N THR A 88 16.20 6.41 -4.96
CA THR A 88 17.42 5.85 -4.40
C THR A 88 18.11 5.19 -5.57
N SER A 89 19.18 5.84 -6.07
CA SER A 89 20.06 5.22 -7.05
C SER A 89 20.43 3.84 -6.51
N LYS A 90 20.12 2.79 -7.26
CA LYS A 90 20.50 1.43 -6.86
C LYS A 90 22.01 1.42 -6.68
N GLN A 91 22.48 1.34 -5.43
CA GLN A 91 23.89 1.12 -5.17
C GLN A 91 24.29 -0.17 -5.88
N GLN A 92 25.27 -0.07 -6.75
CA GLN A 92 25.77 -1.19 -7.53
C GLN A 92 26.51 -2.13 -6.57
N VAL A 93 25.79 -3.11 -6.00
CA VAL A 93 26.39 -4.10 -5.09
C VAL A 93 27.32 -4.98 -5.92
N ARG A 94 28.64 -4.88 -5.68
CA ARG A 94 29.61 -5.81 -6.26
C ARG A 94 29.49 -7.15 -5.54
N ILE A 95 28.87 -8.14 -6.19
CA ILE A 95 28.82 -9.51 -5.70
C ILE A 95 30.22 -10.10 -5.83
N THR A 96 30.89 -10.35 -4.70
CA THR A 96 32.18 -11.05 -4.67
C THR A 96 31.96 -12.54 -4.40
N HIS A 97 32.49 -13.39 -5.27
CA HIS A 97 32.49 -14.82 -5.04
C HIS A 97 33.53 -15.18 -3.97
N GLN A 98 33.11 -15.88 -2.91
CA GLN A 98 34.00 -16.41 -1.87
C GLN A 98 33.95 -17.93 -1.87
N LYS A 99 35.11 -18.58 -1.74
CA LYS A 99 35.21 -20.04 -1.60
C LYS A 99 35.00 -20.44 -0.14
N PRO A 100 34.23 -21.50 0.15
CA PRO A 100 34.07 -22.00 1.50
C PRO A 100 35.39 -22.55 2.06
N ILE A 101 35.66 -22.27 3.34
CA ILE A 101 36.80 -22.81 4.07
C ILE A 101 36.34 -24.06 4.82
N PHE A 102 36.94 -25.22 4.50
CA PHE A 102 36.70 -26.48 5.21
C PHE A 102 37.88 -26.80 6.12
N TYR A 103 37.67 -26.76 7.44
CA TYR A 103 38.64 -27.26 8.41
C TYR A 103 38.50 -28.79 8.52
N LYS A 104 39.61 -29.53 8.34
CA LYS A 104 39.64 -30.96 8.63
C LYS A 104 39.58 -31.15 10.14
N ARG A 105 38.60 -31.91 10.65
CA ARG A 105 38.66 -32.45 12.01
C ARG A 105 39.80 -33.46 12.05
N GLY A 106 40.79 -33.24 12.91
CA GLY A 106 41.93 -34.15 13.08
C GLY A 106 41.47 -35.53 13.56
N ASN A 107 42.16 -36.57 13.08
CA ASN A 107 42.09 -37.94 13.59
C ASN A 107 42.76 -38.05 14.96
#